data_AF-A0A5B8Y0B8-F1
#
_entry.id   AF-A0A5B8Y0B8-F1
#
_cell.length_a   1.000
_cell.length_b   1.000
_cell.length_c   1.000
_cell.angle_alpha   90.00
_cell.angle_beta   90.00
_cell.angle_gamma   90.00
#
_symmetry.space_group_name_H-M   'P 1'
#
loop_
_entity.id
_entity.type
_entity.pdbx_description
1 polymer ?
#
loop_
_entity_poly.entity_id
_entity_poly.type
_entity_poly.pdbx_seq_one_letter_code
_entity_poly.pdbx_strand_id
1 'polypeptide(L)'
;MIEVDFRAVDRKDLPPPTLDFLHLDTLWLQVTGTLCNLACTHCFISCGPKNDSHPFMSLDDVRGAVESAAAMGVQEIYFTGGEPFMHPDIKEMIELCLEVAPLNILTNGILITPEMADWLAHKFKTAKYSLDLRVSLDGTTPKENDAIRGRKTFDKIIASVELLWNAGINPVITVTTCHADLSAVEGRMKFIELLAEHGITQPRMKFLSPFKIGREERRDQGYADYQRLVEGDLLEGEEHDLQCSSCRMVTAKGVWPCPILIEVPEARMGISLDDAAIPIKLDHPACYTCHVEGVSCRT
;
A
#
# COMPACT_ATOMS: atom_id res chain seq x y z
N MET A 1 -29.79 -0.71 -9.82
CA MET A 1 -28.74 -1.67 -9.43
C MET A 1 -29.08 -2.98 -10.11
N ILE A 2 -28.45 -3.24 -11.25
CA ILE A 2 -28.48 -4.58 -11.85
C ILE A 2 -27.44 -5.36 -11.05
N GLU A 3 -27.87 -6.31 -10.23
CA GLU A 3 -26.96 -7.32 -9.67
C GLU A 3 -26.46 -8.14 -10.85
N VAL A 4 -25.30 -7.77 -11.40
CA VAL A 4 -24.57 -8.64 -12.32
C VAL A 4 -24.11 -9.82 -11.48
N ASP A 5 -24.71 -10.99 -11.69
CA ASP A 5 -24.24 -12.23 -11.05
C ASP A 5 -22.89 -12.61 -11.65
N PHE A 6 -21.83 -12.09 -11.05
CA PHE A 6 -20.45 -12.37 -11.41
C PHE A 6 -20.13 -13.86 -11.40
N ARG A 7 -20.92 -14.73 -10.75
CA ARG A 7 -20.59 -16.14 -10.52
C ARG A 7 -21.02 -17.10 -11.63
N ALA A 8 -21.80 -16.64 -12.60
CA ALA A 8 -22.45 -17.51 -13.60
C ALA A 8 -21.63 -17.72 -14.90
N VAL A 9 -20.51 -17.01 -15.09
CA VAL A 9 -19.75 -16.98 -16.35
C VAL A 9 -18.28 -17.25 -16.10
N ASP A 10 -17.67 -18.15 -16.88
CA ASP A 10 -16.21 -18.25 -16.96
C ASP A 10 -15.68 -17.00 -17.67
N ARG A 11 -15.03 -16.10 -16.91
CA ARG A 11 -14.58 -14.79 -17.37
C ARG A 11 -13.14 -14.81 -17.86
N LYS A 12 -12.44 -15.92 -17.69
CA LYS A 12 -10.98 -16.01 -17.89
C LYS A 12 -10.55 -15.69 -19.32
N ASP A 13 -11.40 -16.03 -20.29
CA ASP A 13 -11.11 -15.87 -21.73
C ASP A 13 -11.78 -14.62 -22.34
N LEU A 14 -12.47 -13.81 -21.54
CA LEU A 14 -13.12 -12.58 -22.00
C LEU A 14 -12.13 -11.40 -22.02
N PRO A 15 -12.27 -10.45 -22.95
CA PRO A 15 -11.36 -9.30 -23.03
C PRO A 15 -11.50 -8.42 -21.77
N PRO A 16 -10.39 -7.97 -21.17
CA PRO A 16 -10.40 -7.07 -20.03
C PRO A 16 -10.68 -5.62 -20.45
N PRO A 17 -11.21 -4.76 -19.55
CA PRO A 17 -11.30 -3.32 -19.82
C PRO A 17 -9.92 -2.72 -20.07
N THR A 18 -9.89 -1.73 -20.97
CA THR A 18 -8.74 -0.83 -21.11
C THR A 18 -9.01 0.43 -20.29
N LEU A 19 -8.02 0.86 -19.52
CA LEU A 19 -8.08 2.03 -18.66
C LEU A 19 -7.06 3.06 -19.15
N ASP A 20 -7.54 4.25 -19.48
CA ASP A 20 -6.68 5.37 -19.86
C ASP A 20 -5.93 5.93 -18.65
N PHE A 21 -4.74 6.45 -18.90
CA PHE A 21 -4.01 7.24 -17.91
C PHE A 21 -4.46 8.69 -18.00
N LEU A 22 -5.02 9.21 -16.92
CA LEU A 22 -5.63 10.53 -16.91
C LEU A 22 -4.61 11.62 -16.56
N HIS A 23 -3.90 11.43 -15.45
CA HIS A 23 -2.89 12.35 -14.92
C HIS A 23 -2.11 11.66 -13.79
N LEU A 24 -0.96 12.19 -13.37
CA LEU A 24 -0.22 11.63 -12.24
C LEU A 24 -0.59 12.36 -10.95
N ASP A 25 -1.55 11.85 -10.17
CA ASP A 25 -1.82 12.34 -8.80
C ASP A 25 -0.84 11.73 -7.80
N THR A 26 -0.65 10.41 -7.89
CA THR A 26 0.03 9.65 -6.85
C THR A 26 1.27 8.94 -7.40
N LEU A 27 2.44 9.30 -6.90
CA LEU A 27 3.68 8.54 -7.13
C LEU A 27 3.89 7.54 -6.01
N TRP A 28 3.97 6.25 -6.34
CA TRP A 28 4.42 5.22 -5.41
C TRP A 28 5.90 4.89 -5.63
N LEU A 29 6.64 4.71 -4.55
CA LEU A 29 8.05 4.34 -4.54
C LEU A 29 8.25 3.10 -3.67
N GLN A 30 8.74 2.02 -4.28
CA GLN A 30 9.08 0.76 -3.61
C GLN A 30 10.54 0.84 -3.08
N VAL A 31 10.78 1.71 -2.10
CA VAL A 31 12.13 2.17 -1.73
C VAL A 31 13.06 1.03 -1.27
N THR A 32 12.55 0.00 -0.60
CA THR A 32 13.34 -1.19 -0.18
C THR A 32 13.04 -2.44 -1.02
N GLY A 33 12.43 -2.27 -2.20
CA GLY A 33 12.11 -3.38 -3.09
C GLY A 33 11.21 -4.42 -2.40
N THR A 34 11.56 -5.70 -2.50
CA THR A 34 10.80 -6.81 -1.87
C THR A 34 11.39 -7.29 -0.54
N LEU A 35 12.42 -6.65 -0.02
CA LEU A 35 13.01 -7.01 1.27
C LEU A 35 12.22 -6.39 2.43
N CYS A 36 11.87 -7.22 3.39
CA CYS A 36 11.18 -6.82 4.62
C CYS A 36 11.75 -7.60 5.80
N ASN A 37 11.76 -7.01 7.00
CA ASN A 37 12.12 -7.69 8.24
C ASN A 37 11.03 -8.65 8.75
N LEU A 38 9.84 -8.63 8.14
CA LEU A 38 8.73 -9.55 8.40
C LEU A 38 8.41 -10.40 7.17
N ALA A 39 7.73 -11.53 7.38
CA ALA A 39 7.24 -12.39 6.31
C ALA A 39 5.73 -12.64 6.47
N CYS A 40 4.94 -11.56 6.47
CA CYS A 40 3.49 -11.61 6.73
C CYS A 40 2.79 -12.62 5.82
N THR A 41 1.88 -13.44 6.37
CA THR A 41 1.23 -14.53 5.65
C THR A 41 0.25 -14.06 4.57
N HIS A 42 -0.22 -12.81 4.62
CA HIS A 42 -1.12 -12.20 3.61
C HIS A 42 -0.41 -11.28 2.61
N CYS A 43 0.92 -11.19 2.61
CA CYS A 43 1.62 -10.20 1.79
C CYS A 43 1.41 -10.48 0.29
N PHE A 44 0.75 -9.55 -0.40
CA PHE A 44 0.32 -9.69 -1.80
C PHE A 44 1.46 -9.58 -2.82
N ILE A 45 2.58 -8.95 -2.44
CA ILE A 45 3.84 -8.88 -3.22
C ILE A 45 4.98 -9.67 -2.56
N SER A 46 4.62 -10.64 -1.73
CA SER A 46 5.54 -11.65 -1.17
C SER A 46 6.82 -11.08 -0.50
N CYS A 47 6.82 -9.84 0.01
CA CYS A 47 8.00 -9.23 0.60
C CYS A 47 8.51 -10.03 1.80
N GLY A 48 9.82 -10.09 2.04
CA GLY A 48 10.32 -10.78 3.21
C GLY A 48 11.83 -10.79 3.32
N PRO A 49 12.40 -11.38 4.39
CA PRO A 49 13.84 -11.29 4.65
C PRO A 49 14.71 -11.98 3.60
N LYS A 50 14.09 -12.76 2.70
CA LYS A 50 14.75 -13.56 1.67
C LYS A 50 14.21 -13.28 0.26
N ASN A 51 13.31 -12.30 0.11
CA ASN A 51 12.81 -11.93 -1.21
C ASN A 51 13.57 -10.68 -1.67
N ASP A 52 14.53 -10.87 -2.56
CA ASP A 52 15.33 -9.83 -3.20
C ASP A 52 14.99 -9.67 -4.69
N SER A 53 13.78 -10.12 -5.08
CA SER A 53 13.29 -10.02 -6.45
C SER A 53 13.24 -8.58 -6.95
N HIS A 54 13.09 -7.59 -6.07
CA HIS A 54 13.32 -6.17 -6.36
C HIS A 54 14.35 -5.63 -5.37
N PRO A 55 15.44 -5.01 -5.84
CA PRO A 55 16.44 -4.40 -4.97
C PRO A 55 15.96 -3.07 -4.39
N PHE A 56 16.73 -2.54 -3.45
CA PHE A 56 16.53 -1.19 -2.92
C PHE A 56 16.71 -0.15 -4.05
N MET A 57 15.93 0.92 -3.99
CA MET A 57 16.16 2.09 -4.82
C MET A 57 17.34 2.88 -4.26
N SER A 58 18.22 3.38 -5.12
CA SER A 58 19.22 4.36 -4.69
C SER A 58 18.55 5.71 -4.42
N LEU A 59 19.23 6.60 -3.70
CA LEU A 59 18.79 7.99 -3.53
C LEU A 59 18.62 8.71 -4.89
N ASP A 60 19.46 8.38 -5.88
CA ASP A 60 19.37 8.95 -7.23
C ASP A 60 18.16 8.41 -8.01
N ASP A 61 17.81 7.13 -7.84
CA ASP A 61 16.57 6.57 -8.42
C ASP A 61 15.34 7.31 -7.89
N VAL A 62 15.30 7.54 -6.56
CA VAL A 62 14.21 8.30 -5.92
C VAL A 62 14.19 9.75 -6.40
N ARG A 63 15.36 10.40 -6.49
CA ARG A 63 15.48 11.77 -7.00
C ARG A 63 14.93 11.90 -8.42
N GLY A 64 15.36 11.04 -9.34
CA GLY A 64 14.92 11.07 -10.72
C GLY A 64 13.42 10.81 -10.86
N ALA A 65 12.88 9.86 -10.08
CA ALA A 65 11.45 9.57 -10.07
C ALA A 65 10.62 10.77 -9.56
N VAL A 66 11.07 11.43 -8.49
CA VAL A 66 10.38 12.58 -7.91
C VAL A 66 10.46 13.81 -8.82
N GLU A 67 11.60 14.08 -9.44
CA GLU A 67 11.75 15.18 -10.40
C GLU A 67 10.85 15.01 -11.63
N SER A 68 10.81 13.79 -12.18
CA SER A 68 9.91 13.46 -13.30
C SER A 68 8.44 13.56 -12.88
N ALA A 69 8.07 13.03 -11.71
CA ALA A 69 6.70 13.14 -11.20
C ALA A 69 6.28 14.58 -10.93
N ALA A 70 7.19 15.44 -10.44
CA ALA A 70 6.95 16.86 -10.25
C ALA A 70 6.63 17.56 -11.58
N ALA A 71 7.36 17.22 -12.65
CA ALA A 71 7.09 17.75 -13.99
C ALA A 71 5.73 17.30 -14.56
N MET A 72 5.21 16.16 -14.09
CA MET A 72 3.89 15.62 -14.44
C MET A 72 2.76 16.13 -13.53
N GLY A 73 3.06 16.93 -12.51
CA GLY A 73 2.06 17.51 -11.61
C GLY A 73 1.61 16.61 -10.46
N VAL A 74 2.50 15.77 -9.93
CA VAL A 74 2.22 14.91 -8.77
C VAL A 74 1.62 15.67 -7.58
N GLN A 75 0.60 15.07 -6.95
CA GLN A 75 -0.12 15.63 -5.81
C GLN A 75 0.29 14.99 -4.48
N GLU A 76 0.71 13.73 -4.49
CA GLU A 76 1.18 13.02 -3.29
C GLU A 76 2.16 11.89 -3.65
N ILE A 77 3.05 11.58 -2.72
CA ILE A 77 4.07 10.54 -2.83
C ILE A 77 3.83 9.49 -1.74
N TYR A 78 4.04 8.22 -2.08
CA TYR A 78 3.95 7.10 -1.15
C TYR A 78 5.25 6.31 -1.11
N PHE A 79 5.77 6.09 0.09
CA PHE A 79 6.81 5.10 0.33
C PHE A 79 6.19 3.78 0.77
N THR A 80 6.66 2.72 0.14
CA THR A 80 6.34 1.34 0.47
C THR A 80 7.55 0.48 0.10
N GLY A 81 7.35 -0.83 0.01
CA GLY A 81 8.39 -1.80 -0.18
C GLY A 81 9.12 -2.08 1.10
N GLY A 82 9.58 -3.34 1.19
CA GLY A 82 8.95 -4.24 2.14
C GLY A 82 8.82 -3.67 3.56
N GLU A 83 9.87 -3.02 4.05
CA GLU A 83 9.77 -2.03 5.13
C GLU A 83 10.62 -0.79 4.77
N PRO A 84 10.04 0.42 4.60
CA PRO A 84 10.81 1.62 4.23
C PRO A 84 11.90 1.98 5.23
N PHE A 85 11.65 1.80 6.53
CA PHE A 85 12.64 2.13 7.57
C PHE A 85 13.82 1.15 7.65
N MET A 86 13.90 0.14 6.77
CA MET A 86 15.13 -0.61 6.52
C MET A 86 16.11 0.11 5.58
N HIS A 87 15.66 1.14 4.85
CA HIS A 87 16.50 1.83 3.89
C HIS A 87 17.56 2.69 4.61
N PRO A 88 18.87 2.56 4.29
CA PRO A 88 19.92 3.35 4.94
C PRO A 88 19.75 4.86 4.72
N ASP A 89 19.31 5.25 3.52
CA ASP A 89 19.11 6.66 3.14
C ASP A 89 17.64 7.13 3.33
N ILE A 90 16.86 6.46 4.19
CA ILE A 90 15.42 6.76 4.32
C ILE A 90 15.17 8.22 4.73
N LYS A 91 16.02 8.80 5.57
CA LYS A 91 15.87 10.18 6.05
C LYS A 91 16.04 11.18 4.91
N GLU A 92 17.06 10.98 4.09
CA GLU A 92 17.38 11.79 2.91
C GLU A 92 16.28 11.68 1.85
N MET A 93 15.75 10.47 1.63
CA MET A 93 14.63 10.25 0.70
C MET A 93 13.35 10.96 1.17
N ILE A 94 13.04 10.90 2.46
CA ILE A 94 11.89 11.61 3.05
C ILE A 94 12.04 13.12 2.86
N GLU A 95 13.20 13.68 3.18
CA GLU A 95 13.48 15.11 3.01
C GLU A 95 13.32 15.54 1.55
N LEU A 96 13.84 14.75 0.62
CA LEU A 96 13.74 15.02 -0.82
C LEU A 96 12.27 15.08 -1.28
N CYS A 97 11.45 14.09 -0.90
CA CYS A 97 10.05 14.05 -1.33
C CYS A 97 9.22 15.18 -0.71
N LEU A 98 9.49 15.53 0.56
CA LEU A 98 8.78 16.58 1.29
C LEU A 98 9.08 18.01 0.79
N GLU A 99 10.03 18.19 -0.12
CA GLU A 99 10.22 19.46 -0.85
C GLU A 99 9.30 19.61 -2.07
N VAL A 100 8.71 18.51 -2.53
CA VAL A 100 7.94 18.41 -3.77
C VAL A 100 6.45 18.21 -3.53
N ALA A 101 6.06 17.27 -2.66
CA ALA A 101 4.66 16.93 -2.41
C ALA A 101 4.46 16.30 -1.01
N PRO A 102 3.21 16.22 -0.51
CA PRO A 102 2.85 15.41 0.65
C PRO A 102 3.38 13.98 0.54
N LEU A 103 3.92 13.46 1.65
CA LEU A 103 4.50 12.12 1.71
C LEU A 103 3.71 11.23 2.69
N ASN A 104 3.30 10.05 2.22
CA ASN A 104 2.72 8.99 3.02
C ASN A 104 3.71 7.82 3.10
N ILE A 105 4.00 7.31 4.30
CA ILE A 105 4.91 6.17 4.46
C ILE A 105 4.14 4.98 5.05
N LEU A 106 4.12 3.86 4.33
CA LEU A 106 3.55 2.60 4.81
C LEU A 106 4.62 1.81 5.55
N THR A 107 4.39 1.53 6.83
CA THR A 107 5.35 0.80 7.67
C THR A 107 4.66 -0.30 8.47
N ASN A 108 5.40 -1.37 8.75
CA ASN A 108 5.04 -2.38 9.74
C ASN A 108 5.31 -1.93 11.18
N GLY A 109 5.89 -0.74 11.40
CA GLY A 109 6.10 -0.13 12.70
C GLY A 109 7.30 -0.68 13.49
N ILE A 110 7.84 -1.86 13.16
CA ILE A 110 8.84 -2.56 13.99
C ILE A 110 10.14 -1.76 14.18
N LEU A 111 10.48 -0.89 13.23
CA LEU A 111 11.73 -0.13 13.22
C LEU A 111 11.56 1.33 13.70
N ILE A 112 10.40 1.69 14.24
CA ILE A 112 10.18 3.01 14.84
C ILE A 112 10.81 3.04 16.24
N THR A 113 12.03 3.51 16.31
CA THR A 113 12.73 3.78 17.58
C THR A 113 12.31 5.15 18.14
N PRO A 114 12.59 5.46 19.42
CA PRO A 114 12.38 6.80 19.96
C PRO A 114 13.09 7.90 19.14
N GLU A 115 14.34 7.65 18.73
CA GLU A 115 15.09 8.59 17.88
C GLU A 115 14.42 8.80 16.52
N MET A 116 13.93 7.72 15.90
CA MET A 116 13.20 7.82 14.63
C MET A 116 11.88 8.58 14.81
N ALA A 117 11.13 8.31 15.88
CA ALA A 117 9.89 9.01 16.19
C ALA A 117 10.12 10.51 16.43
N ASP A 118 11.16 10.88 17.19
CA ASP A 118 11.53 12.28 17.41
C ASP A 118 11.93 12.99 16.11
N TRP A 119 12.72 12.31 15.26
CA TRP A 119 13.11 12.84 13.96
C TRP A 119 11.89 13.03 13.03
N LEU A 120 10.99 12.04 12.97
CA LEU A 120 9.74 12.13 12.22
C LEU A 120 8.86 13.27 12.74
N ALA A 121 8.76 13.44 14.06
CA ALA A 121 7.97 14.50 14.67
C ALA A 121 8.54 15.89 14.39
N HIS A 122 9.87 16.01 14.30
CA HIS A 122 10.50 17.23 13.83
C HIS A 122 10.12 17.52 12.38
N LYS A 123 10.20 16.54 11.48
CA LYS A 123 9.81 16.71 10.06
C LYS A 123 8.33 17.03 9.88
N PHE A 124 7.46 16.34 10.61
CA PHE A 124 6.03 16.61 10.64
C PHE A 124 5.70 18.09 10.94
N LYS A 125 6.51 18.75 11.78
CA LYS A 125 6.31 20.16 12.17
C LYS A 125 7.00 21.18 11.26
N THR A 126 8.05 20.78 10.55
CA THR A 126 8.98 21.72 9.89
C THR A 126 9.05 21.58 8.38
N ALA A 127 8.60 20.44 7.83
CA ALA A 127 8.62 20.19 6.40
C ALA A 127 7.68 21.13 5.63
N LYS A 128 8.01 21.37 4.37
CA LYS A 128 7.22 22.20 3.45
C LYS A 128 5.86 21.55 3.14
N TYR A 129 5.85 20.25 2.89
CA TYR A 129 4.63 19.46 2.69
C TYR A 129 4.36 18.53 3.87
N SER A 130 3.12 18.05 3.99
CA SER A 130 2.70 17.18 5.08
C SER A 130 3.34 15.79 4.99
N LEU A 131 3.71 15.24 6.14
CA LEU A 131 4.17 13.87 6.31
C LEU A 131 3.09 13.07 7.04
N ASP A 132 2.74 11.89 6.53
CA ASP A 132 1.84 10.96 7.19
C ASP A 132 2.41 9.54 7.27
N LEU A 133 2.05 8.82 8.33
CA LEU A 133 2.48 7.45 8.59
C LEU A 133 1.27 6.52 8.62
N ARG A 134 1.41 5.39 7.93
CA ARG A 134 0.43 4.30 7.95
C ARG A 134 1.07 3.09 8.62
N VAL A 135 0.67 2.83 9.86
CA VAL A 135 1.19 1.72 10.66
C VAL A 135 0.26 0.54 10.51
N SER A 136 0.84 -0.60 10.13
CA SER A 136 0.05 -1.78 9.80
C SER A 136 -0.16 -2.68 11.03
N LEU A 137 -1.41 -2.99 11.38
CA LEU A 137 -1.81 -3.80 12.54
C LEU A 137 -3.06 -4.63 12.18
N ASP A 138 -2.97 -5.97 12.10
CA ASP A 138 -4.06 -6.80 11.54
C ASP A 138 -4.84 -7.61 12.60
N GLY A 139 -4.63 -7.32 13.88
CA GLY A 139 -5.35 -7.98 14.96
C GLY A 139 -5.37 -7.12 16.21
N THR A 140 -6.40 -7.31 17.02
CA THR A 140 -6.57 -6.56 18.28
C THR A 140 -5.90 -7.23 19.48
N THR A 141 -5.34 -8.41 19.25
CA THR A 141 -4.61 -9.18 20.26
C THR A 141 -3.29 -9.71 19.67
N PRO A 142 -2.30 -10.06 20.52
CA PRO A 142 -1.09 -10.73 20.08
C PRO A 142 -1.37 -12.01 19.28
N LYS A 143 -2.38 -12.79 19.69
CA LYS A 143 -2.76 -14.04 19.02
C LYS A 143 -3.21 -13.80 17.58
N GLU A 144 -4.05 -12.79 17.36
CA GLU A 144 -4.59 -12.46 16.03
C GLU A 144 -3.50 -11.86 15.14
N ASN A 145 -2.82 -10.82 15.60
CA ASN A 145 -1.83 -10.11 14.80
C ASN A 145 -0.59 -10.97 14.52
N ASP A 146 -0.04 -11.67 15.52
CA ASP A 146 1.20 -12.43 15.34
C ASP A 146 1.01 -13.68 14.48
N ALA A 147 -0.21 -14.22 14.40
CA ALA A 147 -0.55 -15.29 13.46
C ALA A 147 -0.39 -14.84 11.99
N ILE A 148 -0.49 -13.54 11.75
CA ILE A 148 -0.42 -12.94 10.42
C ILE A 148 0.96 -12.33 10.15
N ARG A 149 1.44 -11.46 11.06
CA ARG A 149 2.66 -10.65 10.88
C ARG A 149 3.93 -11.28 11.44
N GLY A 150 3.79 -12.31 12.28
CA GLY A 150 4.89 -13.01 12.92
C GLY A 150 4.97 -12.75 14.42
N ARG A 151 5.73 -13.60 15.12
CA ARG A 151 5.80 -13.62 16.60
C ARG A 151 6.32 -12.31 17.18
N LYS A 152 5.69 -11.87 18.27
CA LYS A 152 6.04 -10.67 19.04
C LYS A 152 6.00 -9.39 18.20
N THR A 153 5.13 -9.31 17.21
CA THR A 153 4.99 -8.11 16.38
C THR A 153 3.94 -7.17 16.96
N PHE A 154 2.86 -7.69 17.55
CA PHE A 154 1.80 -6.89 18.16
C PHE A 154 2.34 -5.89 19.18
N ASP A 155 3.03 -6.36 20.22
CA ASP A 155 3.54 -5.49 21.29
C ASP A 155 4.51 -4.42 20.76
N LYS A 156 5.31 -4.76 19.74
CA LYS A 156 6.25 -3.83 19.11
C LYS A 156 5.53 -2.76 18.28
N ILE A 157 4.48 -3.16 17.55
CA ILE A 157 3.67 -2.24 16.76
C ILE A 157 2.96 -1.27 17.70
N ILE A 158 2.34 -1.76 18.77
CA ILE A 158 1.67 -0.92 19.77
C ILE A 158 2.66 0.07 20.40
N ALA A 159 3.83 -0.39 20.86
CA ALA A 159 4.86 0.51 21.39
C ALA A 159 5.28 1.58 20.37
N SER A 160 5.33 1.24 19.09
CA SER A 160 5.67 2.19 18.01
C SER A 160 4.58 3.23 17.80
N VAL A 161 3.30 2.82 17.87
CA VAL A 161 2.16 3.73 17.81
C VAL A 161 2.16 4.67 19.02
N GLU A 162 2.44 4.17 20.22
CA GLU A 162 2.58 4.99 21.43
C GLU A 162 3.72 6.02 21.29
N LEU A 163 4.88 5.62 20.76
CA LEU A 163 6.01 6.53 20.50
C LEU A 163 5.61 7.65 19.55
N LEU A 164 4.96 7.32 18.43
CA LEU A 164 4.49 8.30 17.45
C LEU A 164 3.45 9.25 18.06
N TRP A 165 2.47 8.70 18.78
CA TRP A 165 1.41 9.47 19.44
C TRP A 165 1.99 10.47 20.45
N ASN A 166 2.90 10.01 21.31
CA ASN A 166 3.55 10.84 22.32
C ASN A 166 4.45 11.92 21.70
N ALA A 167 5.03 11.67 20.52
CA ALA A 167 5.79 12.66 19.75
C ALA A 167 4.88 13.69 19.02
N GLY A 168 3.57 13.49 19.05
CA GLY A 168 2.56 14.37 18.44
C GLY A 168 2.16 13.98 17.02
N ILE A 169 2.47 12.75 16.59
CA ILE A 169 2.04 12.19 15.30
C ILE A 169 0.89 11.21 15.56
N ASN A 170 -0.25 11.41 14.90
CA ASN A 170 -1.38 10.49 14.98
C ASN A 170 -1.40 9.56 13.75
N PRO A 171 -0.70 8.41 13.71
CA PRO A 171 -0.61 7.59 12.50
C PRO A 171 -1.97 6.99 12.10
N VAL A 172 -2.12 6.66 10.83
CA VAL A 172 -3.25 5.86 10.34
C VAL A 172 -2.97 4.39 10.60
N ILE A 173 -3.79 3.74 11.42
CA ILE A 173 -3.74 2.29 11.61
C ILE A 173 -4.39 1.61 10.41
N THR A 174 -3.60 0.88 9.62
CA THR A 174 -4.08 0.16 8.45
C THR A 174 -4.25 -1.32 8.79
N VAL A 175 -5.46 -1.82 8.62
CA VAL A 175 -5.87 -3.18 8.96
C VAL A 175 -6.24 -3.92 7.68
N THR A 176 -5.61 -5.05 7.41
CA THR A 176 -6.07 -5.97 6.36
C THR A 176 -7.04 -6.96 6.98
N THR A 177 -8.30 -6.96 6.53
CA THR A 177 -9.36 -7.79 7.11
C THR A 177 -9.24 -9.24 6.63
N CYS A 178 -8.27 -9.96 7.19
CA CYS A 178 -7.96 -11.35 6.88
C CYS A 178 -8.87 -12.37 7.60
N HIS A 179 -9.79 -11.92 8.45
CA HIS A 179 -10.70 -12.74 9.24
C HIS A 179 -12.16 -12.41 8.88
N ALA A 180 -12.94 -13.41 8.50
CA ALA A 180 -14.33 -13.27 8.04
C ALA A 180 -15.34 -13.05 9.20
N ASP A 181 -14.89 -13.15 10.45
CA ASP A 181 -15.77 -13.40 11.59
C ASP A 181 -16.31 -12.15 12.29
N LEU A 182 -15.94 -10.95 11.86
CA LEU A 182 -16.42 -9.70 12.47
C LEU A 182 -17.16 -8.86 11.45
N SER A 183 -18.34 -8.36 11.83
CA SER A 183 -18.95 -7.25 11.08
C SER A 183 -17.97 -6.08 11.07
N ALA A 184 -17.93 -5.32 9.97
CA ALA A 184 -17.01 -4.18 9.83
C ALA A 184 -17.12 -3.17 10.99
N VAL A 185 -18.29 -3.08 11.61
CA VAL A 185 -18.56 -2.22 12.78
C VAL A 185 -17.92 -2.79 14.04
N GLU A 186 -18.14 -4.07 14.37
CA GLU A 186 -17.57 -4.70 15.57
C GLU A 186 -16.05 -4.73 15.50
N GLY A 187 -15.48 -5.05 14.34
CA GLY A 187 -14.03 -5.01 14.13
C GLY A 187 -13.47 -3.63 14.42
N ARG A 188 -14.08 -2.57 13.87
CA ARG A 188 -13.66 -1.19 14.10
C ARG A 188 -13.74 -0.79 15.58
N MET A 189 -14.80 -1.18 16.29
CA MET A 189 -14.96 -0.86 17.71
C MET A 189 -13.87 -1.50 18.58
N LYS A 190 -13.50 -2.76 18.32
CA LYS A 190 -12.41 -3.42 19.05
C LYS A 190 -11.07 -2.71 18.87
N PHE A 191 -10.77 -2.22 17.66
CA PHE A 191 -9.55 -1.43 17.43
C PHE A 191 -9.61 -0.08 18.17
N ILE A 192 -10.76 0.59 18.21
CA ILE A 192 -10.91 1.84 18.98
C ILE A 192 -10.66 1.59 20.47
N GLU A 193 -11.26 0.54 21.03
CA GLU A 193 -11.08 0.15 22.44
C GLU A 193 -9.62 -0.15 22.75
N LEU A 194 -8.98 -0.99 21.94
CA LEU A 194 -7.54 -1.29 22.07
C LEU A 194 -6.68 -0.02 22.05
N LEU A 195 -6.89 0.86 21.06
CA LEU A 195 -6.07 2.08 20.93
C LEU A 195 -6.33 3.05 22.09
N ALA A 196 -7.56 3.11 22.60
CA ALA A 196 -7.89 3.91 23.78
C ALA A 196 -7.22 3.39 25.06
N GLU A 197 -7.11 2.06 25.23
CA GLU A 197 -6.35 1.43 26.34
C GLU A 197 -4.86 1.85 26.33
N HIS A 198 -4.32 2.14 25.14
CA HIS A 198 -2.96 2.63 24.93
C HIS A 198 -2.85 4.18 24.85
N GLY A 199 -3.90 4.90 25.27
CA GLY A 199 -3.89 6.36 25.37
C GLY A 199 -4.09 7.12 24.05
N ILE A 200 -4.45 6.43 22.97
CA ILE A 200 -4.69 7.01 21.65
C ILE A 200 -6.18 7.35 21.53
N THR A 201 -6.51 8.62 21.69
CA THR A 201 -7.90 9.08 21.88
C THR A 201 -8.63 9.46 20.60
N GLN A 202 -7.91 9.63 19.49
CA GLN A 202 -8.47 9.97 18.17
C GLN A 202 -7.89 9.08 17.07
N PRO A 203 -8.11 7.76 17.13
CA PRO A 203 -7.48 6.83 16.20
C PRO A 203 -7.97 7.07 14.76
N ARG A 204 -7.03 7.24 13.83
CA ARG A 204 -7.30 7.18 12.39
C ARG A 204 -7.12 5.74 11.93
N MET A 205 -8.10 5.19 11.23
CA MET A 205 -8.07 3.78 10.80
C MET A 205 -8.56 3.60 9.38
N LYS A 206 -7.88 2.70 8.67
CA LYS A 206 -8.25 2.25 7.33
C LYS A 206 -8.33 0.72 7.29
N PHE A 207 -9.42 0.19 6.77
CA PHE A 207 -9.64 -1.24 6.61
C PHE A 207 -9.56 -1.59 5.13
N LEU A 208 -8.81 -2.64 4.81
CA LEU A 208 -8.56 -3.11 3.45
C LEU A 208 -8.96 -4.57 3.32
N SER A 209 -9.64 -4.92 2.22
CA SER A 209 -9.79 -6.33 1.84
C SER A 209 -8.45 -6.87 1.34
N PRO A 210 -8.10 -8.14 1.65
CA PRO A 210 -6.86 -8.74 1.19
C PRO A 210 -6.86 -8.94 -0.33
N PHE A 211 -5.72 -8.66 -0.97
CA PHE A 211 -5.47 -9.09 -2.35
C PHE A 211 -5.09 -10.57 -2.33
N LYS A 212 -5.86 -11.41 -3.04
CA LYS A 212 -5.73 -12.89 -3.03
C LYS A 212 -4.61 -13.39 -3.95
N ILE A 213 -3.43 -12.80 -3.81
CA ILE A 213 -2.20 -13.12 -4.55
C ILE A 213 -1.01 -13.23 -3.58
N GLY A 214 0.17 -13.60 -4.10
CA GLY A 214 1.40 -13.68 -3.31
C GLY A 214 1.28 -14.73 -2.21
N ARG A 215 1.52 -14.34 -0.96
CA ARG A 215 1.37 -15.28 0.17
C ARG A 215 -0.06 -15.46 0.63
N GLU A 216 -0.95 -14.50 0.39
CA GLU A 216 -2.37 -14.64 0.76
C GLU A 216 -3.03 -15.80 0.02
N GLU A 217 -2.71 -15.97 -1.26
CA GLU A 217 -3.18 -17.11 -2.07
C GLU A 217 -2.88 -18.47 -1.39
N ARG A 218 -1.72 -18.58 -0.73
CA ARG A 218 -1.29 -19.80 -0.03
C ARG A 218 -1.87 -19.93 1.38
N ARG A 219 -2.22 -18.79 2.00
CA ARG A 219 -2.76 -18.72 3.36
C ARG A 219 -4.23 -19.13 3.38
N ASP A 220 -5.01 -18.61 2.44
CA ASP A 220 -6.46 -18.84 2.34
C ASP A 220 -6.79 -19.46 0.99
N GLN A 221 -7.04 -18.62 -0.02
CA GLN A 221 -7.29 -19.05 -1.39
C GLN A 221 -6.97 -17.93 -2.38
N GLY A 222 -6.60 -18.30 -3.61
CA GLY A 222 -6.46 -17.37 -4.72
C GLY A 222 -7.80 -16.84 -5.24
N TYR A 223 -7.72 -16.01 -6.28
CA TYR A 223 -8.88 -15.58 -7.05
C TYR A 223 -9.50 -16.74 -7.84
N ALA A 224 -10.82 -16.85 -7.83
CA ALA A 224 -11.54 -17.73 -8.73
C ALA A 224 -11.58 -17.17 -10.17
N ASP A 225 -11.85 -18.00 -11.18
CA ASP A 225 -11.84 -17.59 -12.59
C ASP A 225 -12.84 -16.45 -12.89
N TYR A 226 -13.93 -16.37 -12.14
CA TYR A 226 -14.92 -15.30 -12.26
C TYR A 226 -14.48 -13.96 -11.64
N GLN A 227 -13.45 -13.95 -10.78
CA GLN A 227 -12.97 -12.75 -10.10
C GLN A 227 -11.95 -12.00 -10.98
N ARG A 228 -12.41 -11.60 -12.15
CA ARG A 228 -11.67 -10.85 -13.17
C ARG A 228 -12.58 -9.80 -13.78
N LEU A 229 -12.01 -8.66 -14.18
CA LEU A 229 -12.76 -7.64 -14.90
C LEU A 229 -12.81 -7.99 -16.39
N VAL A 230 -13.95 -7.74 -17.02
CA VAL A 230 -14.16 -7.90 -18.47
C VAL A 230 -14.76 -6.63 -19.06
N GLU A 231 -14.63 -6.44 -20.37
CA GLU A 231 -15.25 -5.30 -21.07
C GLU A 231 -16.73 -5.15 -20.70
N GLY A 232 -17.12 -3.93 -20.33
CA GLY A 232 -18.46 -3.59 -19.84
C GLY A 232 -18.63 -3.63 -18.32
N ASP A 233 -17.64 -4.08 -17.55
CA ASP A 233 -17.69 -4.02 -16.08
C ASP A 233 -17.54 -2.61 -15.52
N LEU A 234 -16.72 -1.78 -16.15
CA LEU A 234 -16.55 -0.39 -15.74
C LEU A 234 -17.70 0.46 -16.31
N LEU A 235 -18.49 1.06 -15.43
CA LEU A 235 -19.48 2.07 -15.82
C LEU A 235 -18.77 3.39 -16.13
N GLU A 236 -19.39 4.21 -16.97
CA GLU A 236 -18.88 5.54 -17.31
C GLU A 236 -18.65 6.37 -16.05
N GLY A 237 -17.41 6.83 -15.85
CA GLY A 237 -16.96 7.60 -14.70
C GLY A 237 -16.20 6.79 -13.65
N GLU A 238 -16.43 5.48 -13.53
CA GLU A 238 -15.78 4.63 -12.51
C GLU A 238 -14.28 4.44 -12.76
N GLU A 239 -13.81 4.70 -13.99
CA GLU A 239 -12.38 4.73 -14.32
C GLU A 239 -11.58 5.71 -13.45
N HIS A 240 -12.21 6.80 -12.97
CA HIS A 240 -11.58 7.83 -12.15
C HIS A 240 -11.31 7.34 -10.71
N ASP A 241 -12.06 6.33 -10.25
CA ASP A 241 -11.96 5.82 -8.88
C ASP A 241 -10.82 4.81 -8.73
N LEU A 242 -10.40 4.18 -9.83
CA LEU A 242 -9.31 3.22 -9.83
C LEU A 242 -7.96 3.92 -9.70
N GLN A 243 -7.16 3.52 -8.71
CA GLN A 243 -5.85 4.14 -8.49
C GLN A 243 -4.94 4.13 -9.74
N CYS A 244 -5.02 3.09 -10.57
CA CYS A 244 -4.18 2.94 -11.75
C CYS A 244 -4.52 3.91 -12.90
N SER A 245 -5.64 4.65 -12.83
CA SER A 245 -5.90 5.76 -13.76
C SER A 245 -5.09 7.01 -13.44
N SER A 246 -4.64 7.15 -12.18
CA SER A 246 -3.99 8.36 -11.68
C SER A 246 -2.71 8.14 -10.86
N CYS A 247 -2.22 6.91 -10.75
CA CYS A 247 -0.99 6.58 -10.03
C CYS A 247 0.00 5.80 -10.89
N ARG A 248 1.28 5.86 -10.50
CA ARG A 248 2.32 4.96 -11.01
C ARG A 248 3.22 4.51 -9.88
N MET A 249 3.77 3.31 -10.02
CA MET A 249 4.72 2.72 -9.09
C MET A 249 6.10 2.67 -9.72
N VAL A 250 7.09 3.27 -9.06
CA VAL A 250 8.50 3.20 -9.47
C VAL A 250 9.27 2.30 -8.51
N THR A 251 10.07 1.42 -9.07
CA THR A 251 11.04 0.60 -8.34
C THR A 251 12.41 0.71 -9.01
N ALA A 252 13.46 0.18 -8.38
CA ALA A 252 14.79 0.10 -8.99
C ALA A 252 14.83 -0.67 -10.33
N LYS A 253 13.77 -1.41 -10.66
CA LYS A 253 13.64 -2.17 -11.91
C LYS A 253 12.78 -1.48 -12.97
N GLY A 254 12.18 -0.31 -12.73
CA GLY A 254 11.37 0.40 -13.73
C GLY A 254 10.05 0.97 -13.18
N VAL A 255 9.03 1.01 -14.04
CA VAL A 255 7.70 1.58 -13.70
C VAL A 255 6.59 0.55 -13.92
N TRP A 256 5.61 0.54 -13.00
CA TRP A 256 4.43 -0.31 -12.99
C TRP A 256 3.15 0.53 -12.85
N PRO A 257 1.99 -0.01 -13.25
CA PRO A 257 0.71 0.68 -13.15
C PRO A 257 0.31 1.00 -11.70
N CYS A 258 0.67 0.12 -10.75
CA CYS A 258 0.29 0.24 -9.35
C CYS A 258 1.21 -0.63 -8.45
N PRO A 259 1.20 -0.43 -7.12
CA PRO A 259 1.98 -1.24 -6.16
C PRO A 259 1.68 -2.75 -6.19
N ILE A 260 0.49 -3.16 -6.67
CA ILE A 260 0.02 -4.54 -6.60
C ILE A 260 0.73 -5.45 -7.61
N LEU A 261 1.19 -4.89 -8.73
CA LEU A 261 1.65 -5.65 -9.89
C LEU A 261 3.18 -5.71 -10.04
N ILE A 262 3.95 -5.31 -9.02
CA ILE A 262 5.41 -5.27 -9.15
C ILE A 262 6.02 -6.67 -9.39
N GLU A 263 5.41 -7.72 -8.83
CA GLU A 263 5.84 -9.11 -9.04
C GLU A 263 5.32 -9.70 -10.38
N VAL A 264 4.62 -8.92 -11.21
CA VAL A 264 4.09 -9.33 -12.53
C VAL A 264 4.96 -8.71 -13.62
N PRO A 265 5.91 -9.45 -14.23
CA PRO A 265 6.84 -8.90 -15.21
C PRO A 265 6.15 -8.30 -16.43
N GLU A 266 5.04 -8.88 -16.86
CA GLU A 266 4.24 -8.45 -18.02
C GLU A 266 3.56 -7.10 -17.79
N ALA A 267 3.36 -6.69 -16.53
CA ALA A 267 2.75 -5.42 -16.18
C ALA A 267 3.75 -4.24 -16.22
N ARG A 268 5.05 -4.50 -16.41
CA ARG A 268 6.07 -3.44 -16.43
C ARG A 268 5.86 -2.51 -17.63
N MET A 269 5.78 -1.21 -17.36
CA MET A 269 5.46 -0.17 -18.34
C MET A 269 6.70 0.45 -19.00
N GLY A 270 7.88 0.34 -18.37
CA GLY A 270 9.10 0.94 -18.91
C GLY A 270 10.21 1.08 -17.87
N ILE A 271 11.14 2.00 -18.12
CA ILE A 271 12.20 2.39 -17.18
C ILE A 271 11.92 3.73 -16.51
N SER A 272 11.17 4.63 -17.15
CA SER A 272 10.83 5.96 -16.63
C SER A 272 9.32 6.19 -16.56
N LEU A 273 8.91 7.26 -15.87
CA LEU A 273 7.50 7.66 -15.81
C LEU A 273 6.97 8.13 -17.17
N ASP A 274 7.85 8.68 -18.03
CA ASP A 274 7.49 9.10 -19.39
C ASP A 274 7.02 7.92 -20.25
N ASP A 275 7.61 6.73 -20.05
CA ASP A 275 7.17 5.48 -20.71
C ASP A 275 5.78 5.02 -20.21
N ALA A 276 5.39 5.45 -19.01
CA ALA A 276 4.24 4.93 -18.28
C ALA A 276 2.96 5.77 -18.43
N ALA A 277 3.01 6.85 -19.20
CA ALA A 277 1.85 7.69 -19.53
C ALA A 277 0.99 7.09 -20.66
N ILE A 278 0.69 5.79 -20.56
CA ILE A 278 -0.06 5.02 -21.56
C ILE A 278 -1.25 4.29 -20.91
N PRO A 279 -2.28 3.94 -21.70
CA PRO A 279 -3.38 3.10 -21.23
C PRO A 279 -2.89 1.71 -20.80
N ILE A 280 -3.62 1.08 -19.88
CA ILE A 280 -3.34 -0.26 -19.37
C ILE A 280 -4.55 -1.18 -19.58
N LYS A 281 -4.32 -2.49 -19.55
CA LYS A 281 -5.40 -3.49 -19.47
C LYS A 281 -5.60 -3.90 -18.02
N LEU A 282 -6.84 -4.01 -17.58
CA LEU A 282 -7.20 -4.51 -16.25
C LEU A 282 -7.38 -6.04 -16.27
N ASP A 283 -6.32 -6.75 -16.65
CA ASP A 283 -6.34 -8.20 -16.91
C ASP A 283 -5.99 -9.07 -15.70
N HIS A 284 -5.33 -8.47 -14.70
CA HIS A 284 -4.91 -9.17 -13.50
C HIS A 284 -6.10 -9.39 -12.53
N PRO A 285 -6.27 -10.57 -11.92
CA PRO A 285 -7.39 -10.84 -10.99
C PRO A 285 -7.49 -9.86 -9.82
N ALA A 286 -6.35 -9.31 -9.38
CA ALA A 286 -6.32 -8.31 -8.32
C ALA A 286 -7.10 -7.02 -8.65
N CYS A 287 -7.30 -6.71 -9.94
CA CYS A 287 -8.13 -5.59 -10.38
C CYS A 287 -9.59 -5.75 -9.91
N TYR A 288 -10.08 -6.99 -9.77
CA TYR A 288 -11.40 -7.26 -9.21
C TYR A 288 -11.54 -6.70 -7.80
N THR A 289 -10.53 -6.88 -6.94
CA THR A 289 -10.56 -6.33 -5.58
C THR A 289 -10.54 -4.81 -5.58
N CYS A 290 -9.77 -4.17 -6.46
CA CYS A 290 -9.77 -2.70 -6.54
C CYS A 290 -11.14 -2.15 -6.96
N HIS A 291 -11.77 -2.75 -7.97
CA HIS A 291 -13.03 -2.28 -8.51
C HIS A 291 -14.24 -2.68 -7.65
N VAL A 292 -14.39 -3.96 -7.34
CA VAL A 292 -15.59 -4.50 -6.68
C VAL A 292 -15.59 -4.23 -5.18
N GLU A 293 -14.43 -4.28 -4.53
CA GLU A 293 -14.31 -4.03 -3.08
C GLU A 293 -13.95 -2.56 -2.78
N GLY A 294 -13.79 -1.72 -3.81
CA GLY A 294 -13.40 -0.31 -3.66
C GLY A 294 -12.02 -0.11 -3.01
N VAL A 295 -11.14 -1.11 -3.10
CA VAL A 295 -9.84 -1.10 -2.40
C VAL A 295 -8.82 -0.30 -3.19
N SER A 296 -8.51 0.88 -2.67
CA SER A 296 -7.31 1.63 -3.06
C SER A 296 -6.32 1.68 -1.92
N CYS A 297 -5.03 1.54 -2.22
CA CYS A 297 -3.98 1.84 -1.24
C CYS A 297 -3.89 3.36 -0.98
N ARG A 298 -4.36 4.21 -1.91
CA ARG A 298 -4.57 5.66 -1.76
C ARG A 298 -5.73 5.95 -0.79
N THR A 299 -5.74 7.12 -0.15
CA THR A 299 -6.73 7.63 0.83
C THR A 299 -6.84 6.83 2.11
#